data_AF-A0A0S4NKD2-F1
#
_entry.id   AF-A0A0S4NKD2-F1
#
_cell.length_a   1.000
_cell.length_b   1.000
_cell.length_c   1.000
_cell.angle_alpha   90.00
_cell.angle_beta   90.00
_cell.angle_gamma   90.00
#
_symmetry.space_group_name_H-M   'P 1'
#
loop_
_entity.id
_entity.type
_entity.pdbx_description
1 polymer ?
#
loop_
_entity_poly.entity_id
_entity_poly.type
_entity_poly.pdbx_seq_one_letter_code
_entity_poly.pdbx_strand_id
1 'polypeptide(L)'
;MAVTPNNNSEDNYVYYNGRKLRKGFTTGTTATAATVAAIRTLLNQEPQETVTVHAANGKIAIFDVEQTDFDEQQASCAIKKDGGDDQDATDGALIFATVKLRDDNEIHLDGGKGVGRVTKEGLANKPGMPAINPTPRRVIKAAAREELGEKRGINIVISVPEGERIAKLTYNPRLGIVGGISILGTSGVVTPMSESSWKHSISIEMNIHRKRGDNTIVLVPGNYGEDFAKDELGIPNAKIVQMSNFVGYVLHETQRLGFTKVLIVGDLGKMIKVAGGIFSTHSKDADARAEIMVANLALMGGVPTAFLRKINQCLTTISMIKMIDEAGYQEVYQMIADKIKLRAEKLLAHREPHVEIDVVIFSRESGFLAASKPFQEIKGEWQ
;
A
#
# COMPACT_ATOMS: atom_id res chain seq x y z
N MET A 1 -11.27 -14.70 -19.71
CA MET A 1 -11.61 -13.39 -19.07
C MET A 1 -12.50 -13.65 -17.87
N ALA A 2 -12.41 -12.88 -16.79
CA ALA A 2 -13.34 -13.05 -15.67
C ALA A 2 -14.64 -12.28 -15.96
N VAL A 3 -15.76 -12.98 -15.91
CA VAL A 3 -17.09 -12.43 -16.21
C VAL A 3 -17.95 -12.51 -14.96
N THR A 4 -18.80 -11.51 -14.74
CA THR A 4 -19.89 -11.62 -13.76
C THR A 4 -21.17 -12.00 -14.50
N PRO A 5 -22.14 -12.71 -13.87
CA PRO A 5 -23.41 -13.07 -14.51
C PRO A 5 -24.15 -11.90 -15.16
N ASN A 6 -23.89 -10.67 -14.70
CA ASN A 6 -24.44 -9.44 -15.26
C ASN A 6 -23.31 -8.48 -15.68
N ASN A 7 -22.59 -8.81 -16.76
CA ASN A 7 -21.33 -8.18 -17.15
C ASN A 7 -21.40 -6.65 -17.34
N ASN A 8 -22.59 -6.13 -17.69
CA ASN A 8 -22.84 -4.70 -17.91
C ASN A 8 -23.41 -3.95 -16.69
N SER A 9 -23.51 -4.58 -15.50
CA SER A 9 -23.96 -3.88 -14.30
C SER A 9 -23.02 -2.71 -13.95
N GLU A 10 -23.58 -1.55 -13.62
CA GLU A 10 -22.83 -0.39 -13.10
C GLU A 10 -21.98 -0.78 -11.88
N ASP A 11 -22.39 -1.79 -11.10
CA ASP A 11 -21.66 -2.29 -9.93
C ASP A 11 -20.28 -2.91 -10.27
N ASN A 12 -20.05 -3.25 -11.54
CA ASN A 12 -18.77 -3.74 -12.04
C ASN A 12 -17.77 -2.63 -12.32
N TYR A 13 -18.17 -1.37 -12.24
CA TYR A 13 -17.34 -0.23 -12.58
C TYR A 13 -17.17 0.73 -11.39
N VAL A 14 -16.13 1.56 -11.49
CA VAL A 14 -15.97 2.77 -10.69
C VAL A 14 -15.66 3.93 -11.63
N TYR A 15 -16.08 5.14 -11.25
CA TYR A 15 -15.69 6.34 -11.98
C TYR A 15 -14.53 7.01 -11.25
N TYR A 16 -13.43 7.22 -11.97
CA TYR A 16 -12.25 7.90 -11.44
C TYR A 16 -11.80 8.97 -12.44
N ASN A 17 -11.73 10.24 -12.01
CA ASN A 17 -11.41 11.39 -12.86
C ASN A 17 -12.24 11.43 -14.16
N GLY A 18 -13.55 11.16 -14.07
CA GLY A 18 -14.46 11.15 -15.21
C GLY A 18 -14.30 9.95 -16.15
N ARG A 19 -13.40 9.00 -15.86
CA ARG A 19 -13.23 7.76 -16.62
C ARG A 19 -13.94 6.61 -15.93
N LYS A 20 -14.67 5.80 -16.69
CA LYS A 20 -15.27 4.54 -16.24
C LYS A 20 -14.20 3.45 -16.25
N LEU A 21 -13.89 2.88 -15.08
CA LEU A 21 -12.89 1.83 -14.89
C LEU A 21 -13.56 0.55 -14.39
N ARG A 22 -13.21 -0.60 -14.99
CA ARG A 22 -13.73 -1.91 -14.65
C ARG A 22 -13.03 -2.47 -13.42
N LYS A 23 -13.81 -3.00 -12.47
CA LYS A 23 -13.33 -3.78 -11.33
C LYS A 23 -12.89 -5.17 -11.79
N GLY A 24 -11.87 -5.71 -11.13
CA GLY A 24 -11.41 -7.08 -11.33
C GLY A 24 -11.62 -7.97 -10.12
N PHE A 25 -10.90 -9.09 -10.09
CA PHE A 25 -10.88 -10.04 -9.00
C PHE A 25 -9.48 -10.22 -8.44
N THR A 26 -9.41 -10.39 -7.13
CA THR A 26 -8.14 -10.48 -6.40
C THR A 26 -7.46 -11.82 -6.62
N THR A 27 -6.15 -11.91 -6.34
CA THR A 27 -5.41 -13.19 -6.36
C THR A 27 -6.07 -14.25 -5.48
N GLY A 28 -6.71 -13.85 -4.37
CA GLY A 28 -7.51 -14.74 -3.52
C GLY A 28 -8.71 -15.37 -4.23
N THR A 29 -9.51 -14.58 -4.92
CA THR A 29 -10.67 -15.09 -5.67
C THR A 29 -10.24 -15.97 -6.84
N THR A 30 -9.18 -15.60 -7.54
CA THR A 30 -8.60 -16.42 -8.62
C THR A 30 -8.07 -17.75 -8.09
N ALA A 31 -7.41 -17.77 -6.93
CA ALA A 31 -6.97 -19.00 -6.28
C ALA A 31 -8.14 -19.89 -5.83
N THR A 32 -9.24 -19.29 -5.35
CA THR A 32 -10.49 -20.01 -5.07
C THR A 32 -11.05 -20.66 -6.33
N ALA A 33 -11.12 -19.91 -7.44
CA ALA A 33 -11.59 -20.43 -8.72
C ALA A 33 -10.73 -21.62 -9.21
N ALA A 34 -9.41 -21.49 -9.15
CA ALA A 34 -8.49 -22.56 -9.50
C ALA A 34 -8.70 -23.81 -8.62
N THR A 35 -8.91 -23.60 -7.32
CA THR A 35 -9.16 -24.69 -6.36
C THR A 35 -10.46 -25.43 -6.68
N VAL A 36 -11.56 -24.70 -6.91
CA VAL A 36 -12.85 -25.30 -7.24
C VAL A 36 -12.77 -26.06 -8.57
N ALA A 37 -12.13 -25.47 -9.59
CA ALA A 37 -11.93 -26.13 -10.88
C ALA A 37 -11.14 -27.45 -10.72
N ALA A 38 -10.04 -27.43 -9.95
CA ALA A 38 -9.22 -28.61 -9.72
C ALA A 38 -9.98 -29.70 -8.94
N ILE A 39 -10.77 -29.33 -7.92
CA ILE A 39 -11.59 -30.29 -7.17
C ILE A 39 -12.64 -30.93 -8.07
N ARG A 40 -13.37 -30.13 -8.86
CA ARG A 40 -14.38 -30.65 -9.78
C ARG A 40 -13.76 -31.56 -10.84
N THR A 41 -12.61 -31.18 -11.40
CA THR A 41 -11.88 -32.05 -12.31
C THR A 41 -11.48 -33.37 -11.67
N LEU A 42 -10.95 -33.35 -10.45
CA LEU A 42 -10.57 -34.58 -9.75
C LEU A 42 -11.78 -35.47 -9.41
N LEU A 43 -12.90 -34.89 -8.97
CA LEU A 43 -14.09 -35.66 -8.59
C LEU A 43 -14.84 -36.23 -9.79
N ASN A 44 -14.92 -35.47 -10.87
CA ASN A 44 -15.66 -35.87 -12.08
C ASN A 44 -14.77 -36.62 -13.08
N GLN A 45 -13.44 -36.58 -12.90
CA GLN A 45 -12.45 -37.12 -13.82
C GLN A 45 -12.56 -36.51 -15.24
N GLU A 46 -12.92 -35.21 -15.31
CA GLU A 46 -13.13 -34.48 -16.55
C GLU A 46 -12.63 -33.03 -16.46
N PRO A 47 -12.01 -32.49 -17.51
CA PRO A 47 -11.57 -31.10 -17.52
C PRO A 47 -12.76 -30.15 -17.41
N GLN A 48 -12.60 -29.07 -16.65
CA GLN A 48 -13.57 -27.98 -16.60
C GLN A 48 -13.20 -26.91 -17.63
N GLU A 49 -14.17 -26.39 -18.38
CA GLU A 49 -13.94 -25.25 -19.28
C GLU A 49 -14.08 -23.91 -18.55
N THR A 50 -15.07 -23.84 -17.65
CA THR A 50 -15.35 -22.64 -16.85
C THR A 50 -15.65 -23.03 -15.41
N VAL A 51 -15.45 -22.08 -14.50
CA VAL A 51 -15.76 -22.25 -13.08
C VAL A 51 -16.43 -21.00 -12.52
N THR A 52 -17.46 -21.22 -11.71
CA THR A 52 -18.20 -20.16 -11.01
C THR A 52 -17.90 -20.25 -9.53
N VAL A 53 -17.48 -19.13 -8.93
CA VAL A 53 -17.19 -19.02 -7.50
C VAL A 53 -17.75 -17.73 -6.90
N HIS A 54 -17.89 -17.72 -5.58
CA HIS A 54 -18.21 -16.52 -4.82
C HIS A 54 -16.92 -15.86 -4.31
N ALA A 55 -16.76 -14.56 -4.60
CA ALA A 55 -15.77 -13.71 -3.96
C ALA A 55 -16.10 -13.52 -2.46
N ALA A 56 -15.14 -13.01 -1.68
CA ALA A 56 -15.32 -12.85 -0.23
C ALA A 56 -16.49 -11.93 0.17
N ASN A 57 -16.88 -11.00 -0.71
CA ASN A 57 -18.05 -10.13 -0.55
C ASN A 57 -19.36 -10.72 -1.11
N GLY A 58 -19.36 -11.99 -1.51
CA GLY A 58 -20.52 -12.70 -2.07
C GLY A 58 -20.71 -12.54 -3.58
N LYS A 59 -19.96 -11.65 -4.23
CA LYS A 59 -20.08 -11.40 -5.68
C LYS A 59 -19.71 -12.66 -6.47
N ILE A 60 -20.57 -13.05 -7.41
CA ILE A 60 -20.33 -14.19 -8.30
C ILE A 60 -19.30 -13.80 -9.35
N ALA A 61 -18.31 -14.68 -9.54
CA ALA A 61 -17.25 -14.56 -10.52
C ALA A 61 -17.17 -15.85 -11.34
N ILE A 62 -17.16 -15.71 -12.66
CA ILE A 62 -17.02 -16.80 -13.63
C ILE A 62 -15.65 -16.64 -14.29
N PHE A 63 -14.88 -17.72 -14.32
CA PHE A 63 -13.55 -17.74 -14.91
C PHE A 63 -13.43 -18.86 -15.94
N ASP A 64 -12.70 -18.60 -17.01
CA ASP A 64 -12.23 -19.64 -17.92
C ASP A 64 -11.09 -20.40 -17.26
N VAL A 65 -11.08 -21.72 -17.44
CA VAL A 65 -9.98 -22.59 -17.02
C VAL A 65 -8.95 -22.64 -18.13
N GLU A 66 -7.76 -22.12 -17.86
CA GLU A 66 -6.74 -21.90 -18.88
C GLU A 66 -5.90 -23.15 -19.12
N GLN A 67 -5.64 -23.92 -18.06
CA GLN A 67 -4.86 -25.14 -18.10
C GLN A 67 -5.42 -26.13 -17.09
N THR A 68 -5.42 -27.41 -17.47
CA THR A 68 -5.89 -28.51 -16.64
C THR A 68 -4.96 -29.70 -16.85
N ASP A 69 -4.49 -30.28 -15.76
CA ASP A 69 -3.71 -31.52 -15.73
C ASP A 69 -4.22 -32.38 -14.58
N PHE A 70 -4.51 -33.65 -14.80
CA PHE A 70 -5.08 -34.51 -13.76
C PHE A 70 -4.87 -36.00 -14.01
N ASP A 71 -4.92 -36.76 -12.92
CA ASP A 71 -4.99 -38.22 -12.89
C ASP A 71 -6.05 -38.66 -11.86
N GLU A 72 -6.08 -39.96 -11.55
CA GLU A 72 -7.04 -40.55 -10.60
C GLU A 72 -6.90 -40.04 -9.16
N GLN A 73 -5.73 -39.48 -8.79
CA GLN A 73 -5.41 -39.09 -7.41
C GLN A 73 -5.25 -37.57 -7.23
N GLN A 74 -4.93 -36.84 -8.29
CA GLN A 74 -4.56 -35.44 -8.23
C GLN A 74 -5.06 -34.68 -9.46
N ALA A 75 -5.44 -33.43 -9.26
CA ALA A 75 -5.74 -32.50 -10.34
C ALA A 75 -5.07 -31.15 -10.10
N SER A 76 -4.75 -30.44 -11.17
CA SER A 76 -4.15 -29.12 -11.17
C SER A 76 -4.81 -28.27 -12.24
N CYS A 77 -5.41 -27.16 -11.83
CA CYS A 77 -6.06 -26.21 -12.73
C CYS A 77 -5.45 -24.82 -12.59
N ALA A 78 -5.35 -24.10 -13.70
CA ALA A 78 -4.86 -22.73 -13.75
C ALA A 78 -5.97 -21.76 -14.14
N ILE A 79 -6.06 -20.65 -13.42
CA ILE A 79 -6.92 -19.51 -13.77
C ILE A 79 -6.03 -18.29 -13.99
N LYS A 80 -6.27 -17.57 -15.09
CA LYS A 80 -5.65 -16.27 -15.33
C LYS A 80 -6.33 -15.22 -14.48
N LYS A 81 -5.56 -14.52 -13.65
CA LYS A 81 -6.06 -13.38 -12.89
C LYS A 81 -6.50 -12.27 -13.84
N ASP A 82 -7.68 -11.70 -13.55
CA ASP A 82 -8.23 -10.52 -14.20
C ASP A 82 -8.40 -9.41 -13.15
N GLY A 83 -7.49 -8.44 -13.16
CA GLY A 83 -7.43 -7.29 -12.27
C GLY A 83 -8.35 -6.13 -12.65
N GLY A 84 -9.11 -6.24 -13.74
CA GLY A 84 -9.87 -5.10 -14.25
C GLY A 84 -8.96 -4.06 -14.90
N ASP A 85 -9.31 -2.78 -14.72
CA ASP A 85 -8.50 -1.65 -15.22
C ASP A 85 -7.55 -1.09 -14.14
N ASP A 86 -7.30 -1.86 -13.05
CA ASP A 86 -6.32 -1.47 -12.03
C ASP A 86 -4.90 -1.74 -12.52
N GLN A 87 -3.96 -0.85 -12.18
CA GLN A 87 -2.54 -1.05 -12.47
C GLN A 87 -1.94 -2.01 -11.43
N ASP A 88 -2.32 -3.28 -11.51
CA ASP A 88 -1.90 -4.35 -10.61
C ASP A 88 -0.83 -5.22 -11.27
N ALA A 89 0.37 -5.29 -10.69
CA ALA A 89 1.48 -6.10 -11.21
C ALA A 89 1.16 -7.60 -11.32
N THR A 90 0.13 -8.08 -10.61
CA THR A 90 -0.33 -9.47 -10.66
C THR A 90 -1.41 -9.72 -11.70
N ASP A 91 -1.87 -8.69 -12.42
CA ASP A 91 -2.82 -8.86 -13.51
C ASP A 91 -2.26 -9.78 -14.61
N GLY A 92 -3.13 -10.63 -15.15
CA GLY A 92 -2.77 -11.60 -16.17
C GLY A 92 -1.91 -12.79 -15.69
N ALA A 93 -1.52 -12.84 -14.41
CA ALA A 93 -0.78 -13.97 -13.87
C ALA A 93 -1.63 -15.24 -13.83
N LEU A 94 -1.05 -16.38 -14.21
CA LEU A 94 -1.67 -17.70 -14.01
C LEU A 94 -1.48 -18.14 -12.56
N ILE A 95 -2.60 -18.44 -11.90
CA ILE A 95 -2.64 -18.97 -10.55
C ILE A 95 -3.15 -20.40 -10.64
N PHE A 96 -2.34 -21.33 -10.18
CA PHE A 96 -2.61 -22.76 -10.17
C PHE A 96 -3.08 -23.19 -8.79
N ALA A 97 -4.02 -24.12 -8.75
CA ALA A 97 -4.31 -24.90 -7.56
C ALA A 97 -4.14 -26.37 -7.88
N THR A 98 -3.23 -27.03 -7.17
CA THR A 98 -3.02 -28.47 -7.24
C THR A 98 -3.66 -29.11 -6.03
N VAL A 99 -4.53 -30.09 -6.26
CA VAL A 99 -5.33 -30.71 -5.22
C VAL A 99 -5.19 -32.23 -5.23
N LYS A 100 -5.11 -32.83 -4.04
CA LYS A 100 -5.02 -34.29 -3.84
C LYS A 100 -5.96 -34.71 -2.71
N LEU A 101 -6.82 -35.70 -2.99
CA LEU A 101 -7.76 -36.23 -2.00
C LEU A 101 -7.05 -36.82 -0.78
N ARG A 102 -7.75 -36.78 0.34
CA ARG A 102 -7.34 -37.41 1.61
C ARG A 102 -8.44 -38.35 2.10
N ASP A 103 -8.03 -39.30 2.93
CA ASP A 103 -8.94 -40.29 3.54
C ASP A 103 -9.59 -39.77 4.84
N ASP A 104 -9.13 -38.64 5.37
CA ASP A 104 -9.76 -37.92 6.48
C ASP A 104 -10.71 -36.83 6.00
N ASN A 105 -11.20 -35.97 6.89
CA ASN A 105 -12.03 -34.81 6.54
C ASN A 105 -11.25 -33.48 6.62
N GLU A 106 -9.92 -33.49 6.64
CA GLU A 106 -9.12 -32.28 6.86
C GLU A 106 -8.83 -31.53 5.57
N ILE A 107 -8.85 -30.19 5.62
CA ILE A 107 -8.50 -29.32 4.48
C ILE A 107 -7.17 -28.63 4.78
N HIS A 108 -6.13 -29.09 4.10
CA HIS A 108 -4.78 -28.54 4.18
C HIS A 108 -4.54 -27.57 3.02
N LEU A 109 -4.06 -26.36 3.34
CA LEU A 109 -3.79 -25.31 2.35
C LEU A 109 -2.39 -24.75 2.55
N ASP A 110 -1.56 -24.91 1.52
CA ASP A 110 -0.20 -24.37 1.45
C ASP A 110 0.05 -23.61 0.13
N GLY A 111 1.20 -22.94 0.03
CA GLY A 111 1.67 -22.26 -1.18
C GLY A 111 2.87 -22.97 -1.81
N GLY A 112 2.82 -23.27 -3.09
CA GLY A 112 3.94 -23.79 -3.87
C GLY A 112 4.81 -22.68 -4.49
N LYS A 113 5.38 -22.98 -5.67
CA LYS A 113 6.26 -22.07 -6.42
C LYS A 113 5.60 -20.70 -6.63
N GLY A 114 6.35 -19.64 -6.36
CA GLY A 114 5.95 -18.25 -6.59
C GLY A 114 4.83 -17.73 -5.68
N VAL A 115 4.39 -18.49 -4.67
CA VAL A 115 3.68 -17.95 -3.50
C VAL A 115 4.70 -17.64 -2.41
N GLY A 116 4.77 -16.36 -2.02
CA GLY A 116 5.78 -15.88 -1.10
C GLY A 116 5.69 -16.52 0.29
N ARG A 117 6.80 -16.49 1.02
CA ARG A 117 6.89 -16.89 2.43
C ARG A 117 7.08 -15.66 3.31
N VAL A 118 6.34 -15.60 4.41
CA VAL A 118 6.50 -14.54 5.41
C VAL A 118 7.80 -14.76 6.17
N THR A 119 8.62 -13.72 6.28
CA THR A 119 9.89 -13.76 7.01
C THR A 119 9.94 -12.82 8.21
N LYS A 120 9.00 -11.85 8.28
CA LYS A 120 8.93 -10.84 9.34
C LYS A 120 7.64 -10.99 10.16
N GLU A 121 7.70 -10.60 11.43
CA GLU A 121 6.51 -10.45 12.26
C GLU A 121 5.69 -9.20 11.86
N GLY A 122 4.42 -9.14 12.30
CA GLY A 122 3.52 -8.02 12.03
C GLY A 122 2.70 -8.11 10.74
N LEU A 123 2.92 -9.16 9.96
CA LEU A 123 2.00 -9.57 8.90
C LEU A 123 0.86 -10.45 9.45
N ALA A 124 -0.21 -10.58 8.66
CA ALA A 124 -1.37 -11.39 9.03
C ALA A 124 -1.05 -12.89 9.13
N ASN A 125 -0.05 -13.35 8.37
CA ASN A 125 0.50 -14.70 8.44
C ASN A 125 1.77 -14.69 9.31
N LYS A 126 2.03 -15.77 10.05
CA LYS A 126 3.24 -15.91 10.88
C LYS A 126 4.48 -16.16 10.01
N PRO A 127 5.69 -15.84 10.50
CA PRO A 127 6.94 -16.24 9.84
C PRO A 127 6.97 -17.73 9.49
N GLY A 128 7.49 -18.06 8.31
CA GLY A 128 7.52 -19.39 7.73
C GLY A 128 6.25 -19.79 6.97
N MET A 129 5.10 -19.14 7.22
CA MET A 129 3.86 -19.48 6.52
C MET A 129 3.84 -18.96 5.07
N PRO A 130 3.09 -19.62 4.16
CA PRO A 130 2.79 -19.06 2.84
C PRO A 130 2.00 -17.76 2.99
N ALA A 131 2.27 -16.81 2.11
CA ALA A 131 1.63 -15.50 2.03
C ALA A 131 0.20 -15.60 1.45
N ILE A 132 -0.62 -16.48 2.02
CA ILE A 132 -2.05 -16.64 1.73
C ILE A 132 -2.80 -16.01 2.90
N ASN A 133 -3.33 -14.80 2.71
CA ASN A 133 -3.93 -14.00 3.78
C ASN A 133 -5.19 -14.68 4.38
N PRO A 134 -5.59 -14.30 5.61
CA PRO A 134 -6.69 -14.94 6.33
C PRO A 134 -8.00 -15.02 5.54
N THR A 135 -8.39 -13.94 4.84
CA THR A 135 -9.63 -13.94 4.05
C THR A 135 -9.57 -14.92 2.87
N PRO A 136 -8.57 -14.86 1.96
CA PRO A 136 -8.43 -15.90 0.93
C PRO A 136 -8.34 -17.31 1.49
N ARG A 137 -7.57 -17.53 2.57
CA ARG A 137 -7.48 -18.84 3.22
C ARG A 137 -8.84 -19.38 3.65
N ARG A 138 -9.67 -18.53 4.26
CA ARG A 138 -11.04 -18.89 4.68
C ARG A 138 -11.92 -19.20 3.47
N VAL A 139 -11.89 -18.36 2.44
CA VAL A 139 -12.74 -18.52 1.24
C VAL A 139 -12.36 -19.77 0.45
N ILE A 140 -11.07 -20.02 0.23
CA ILE A 140 -10.58 -21.22 -0.45
C ILE A 140 -11.03 -22.48 0.30
N LYS A 141 -10.84 -22.52 1.62
CA LYS A 141 -11.25 -23.67 2.43
C LYS A 141 -12.77 -23.88 2.44
N ALA A 142 -13.55 -22.81 2.51
CA ALA A 142 -15.01 -22.88 2.47
C ALA A 142 -15.51 -23.43 1.12
N ALA A 143 -14.98 -22.90 0.01
CA ALA A 143 -15.32 -23.40 -1.32
C ALA A 143 -14.89 -24.87 -1.51
N ALA A 144 -13.71 -25.25 -1.03
CA ALA A 144 -13.28 -26.65 -1.08
C ALA A 144 -14.20 -27.58 -0.26
N ARG A 145 -14.66 -27.14 0.91
CA ARG A 145 -15.61 -27.90 1.73
C ARG A 145 -16.95 -28.10 1.01
N GLU A 146 -17.45 -27.05 0.36
CA GLU A 146 -18.71 -27.10 -0.40
C GLU A 146 -18.66 -28.15 -1.52
N GLU A 147 -17.54 -28.24 -2.24
CA GLU A 147 -17.36 -29.23 -3.32
C GLU A 147 -17.16 -30.67 -2.80
N LEU A 148 -16.48 -30.85 -1.67
CA LEU A 148 -16.11 -32.19 -1.14
C LEU A 148 -17.21 -32.82 -0.28
N GLY A 149 -18.03 -32.00 0.38
CA GLY A 149 -18.88 -32.38 1.50
C GLY A 149 -18.11 -32.60 2.80
N GLU A 150 -18.83 -33.00 3.86
CA GLU A 150 -18.29 -33.07 5.24
C GLU A 150 -17.34 -34.25 5.51
N LYS A 151 -17.35 -35.28 4.65
CA LYS A 151 -16.69 -36.56 4.92
C LYS A 151 -15.32 -36.73 4.28
N ARG A 152 -14.94 -35.85 3.35
CA ARG A 152 -13.70 -35.95 2.57
C ARG A 152 -12.78 -34.76 2.84
N GLY A 153 -11.50 -35.04 2.82
CA GLY A 153 -10.42 -34.10 3.06
C GLY A 153 -9.62 -33.89 1.77
N ILE A 154 -8.80 -32.84 1.77
CA ILE A 154 -7.99 -32.50 0.61
C ILE A 154 -6.74 -31.73 1.00
N ASN A 155 -5.65 -32.00 0.27
CA ASN A 155 -4.47 -31.15 0.26
C ASN A 155 -4.57 -30.19 -0.93
N ILE A 156 -4.39 -28.89 -0.69
CA ILE A 156 -4.43 -27.84 -1.70
C ILE A 156 -3.09 -27.09 -1.67
N VAL A 157 -2.43 -26.99 -2.82
CA VAL A 157 -1.22 -26.20 -3.00
C VAL A 157 -1.48 -25.14 -4.06
N ILE A 158 -1.42 -23.86 -3.66
CA ILE A 158 -1.56 -22.74 -4.60
C ILE A 158 -0.20 -22.37 -5.15
N SER A 159 -0.03 -22.26 -6.48
CA SER A 159 1.23 -21.83 -7.08
C SER A 159 1.03 -20.78 -8.16
N VAL A 160 2.05 -19.95 -8.37
CA VAL A 160 2.07 -18.86 -9.34
C VAL A 160 3.44 -18.91 -10.03
N PRO A 161 3.58 -19.56 -11.21
CA PRO A 161 4.89 -19.81 -11.81
C PRO A 161 5.77 -18.55 -11.96
N GLU A 162 5.16 -17.43 -12.34
CA GLU A 162 5.80 -16.12 -12.51
C GLU A 162 5.87 -15.29 -11.20
N GLY A 163 5.36 -15.83 -10.10
CA GLY A 163 5.13 -15.09 -8.86
C GLY A 163 6.40 -14.51 -8.25
N GLU A 164 7.54 -15.20 -8.33
CA GLU A 164 8.81 -14.66 -7.82
C GLU A 164 9.27 -13.42 -8.60
N ARG A 165 9.14 -13.45 -9.93
CA ARG A 165 9.47 -12.32 -10.80
C ARG A 165 8.51 -11.15 -10.54
N ILE A 166 7.21 -11.42 -10.48
CA ILE A 166 6.17 -10.41 -10.25
C ILE A 166 6.35 -9.76 -8.87
N ALA A 167 6.70 -10.53 -7.83
CA ALA A 167 6.86 -10.02 -6.47
C ALA A 167 7.87 -8.87 -6.34
N LYS A 168 8.89 -8.82 -7.22
CA LYS A 168 9.87 -7.72 -7.26
C LYS A 168 9.24 -6.37 -7.65
N LEU A 169 8.09 -6.41 -8.32
CA LEU A 169 7.31 -5.24 -8.74
C LEU A 169 6.19 -4.89 -7.74
N THR A 170 6.10 -5.58 -6.60
CA THR A 170 5.08 -5.33 -5.57
C THR A 170 5.71 -4.83 -4.27
N TYR A 171 4.86 -4.56 -3.27
CA TYR A 171 5.30 -4.19 -1.92
C TYR A 171 5.88 -5.36 -1.11
N ASN A 172 5.77 -6.60 -1.59
CA ASN A 172 6.19 -7.80 -0.87
C ASN A 172 7.64 -7.75 -0.34
N PRO A 173 8.65 -7.27 -1.10
CA PRO A 173 10.03 -7.21 -0.60
C PRO A 173 10.17 -6.32 0.65
N ARG A 174 9.46 -5.17 0.68
CA ARG A 174 9.46 -4.26 1.84
C ARG A 174 8.82 -4.93 3.06
N LEU A 175 7.69 -5.59 2.83
CA LEU A 175 6.93 -6.30 3.86
C LEU A 175 7.62 -7.57 4.40
N GLY A 176 8.74 -8.00 3.81
CA GLY A 176 9.42 -9.23 4.22
C GLY A 176 8.71 -10.49 3.74
N ILE A 177 8.13 -10.43 2.55
CA ILE A 177 7.56 -11.60 1.85
C ILE A 177 8.52 -11.97 0.71
N VAL A 178 9.08 -13.16 0.77
CA VAL A 178 10.18 -13.60 -0.12
C VAL A 178 9.77 -14.80 -0.96
N GLY A 179 10.29 -14.90 -2.18
CA GLY A 179 10.09 -16.06 -3.07
C GLY A 179 8.78 -16.07 -3.84
N GLY A 180 7.96 -15.02 -3.76
CA GLY A 180 6.69 -14.99 -4.48
C GLY A 180 5.72 -13.87 -4.10
N ILE A 181 4.59 -13.85 -4.81
CA ILE A 181 3.49 -12.91 -4.55
C ILE A 181 2.64 -13.38 -3.36
N SER A 182 1.80 -12.46 -2.88
CA SER A 182 0.80 -12.75 -1.85
C SER A 182 -0.53 -13.13 -2.49
N ILE A 183 -1.18 -14.17 -1.97
CA ILE A 183 -2.58 -14.49 -2.26
C ILE A 183 -3.44 -13.70 -1.26
N LEU A 184 -4.00 -12.58 -1.73
CA LEU A 184 -4.66 -11.57 -0.91
C LEU A 184 -5.96 -11.10 -1.55
N GLY A 185 -6.74 -10.33 -0.79
CA GLY A 185 -8.05 -9.80 -1.19
C GLY A 185 -9.06 -9.91 -0.06
N THR A 186 -9.41 -8.78 0.56
CA THR A 186 -10.36 -8.75 1.69
C THR A 186 -11.81 -8.85 1.23
N SER A 187 -12.17 -8.15 0.14
CA SER A 187 -13.49 -8.25 -0.49
C SER A 187 -13.56 -9.32 -1.59
N GLY A 188 -12.40 -9.80 -2.05
CA GLY A 188 -12.29 -10.66 -3.23
C GLY A 188 -12.38 -9.91 -4.58
N VAL A 189 -12.62 -8.59 -4.57
CA VAL A 189 -12.76 -7.74 -5.77
C VAL A 189 -11.66 -6.69 -5.78
N VAL A 190 -11.04 -6.48 -6.95
CA VAL A 190 -10.07 -5.40 -7.19
C VAL A 190 -10.83 -4.15 -7.61
N THR A 191 -10.62 -3.06 -6.89
CA THR A 191 -11.19 -1.76 -7.22
C THR A 191 -10.08 -0.84 -7.74
N PRO A 192 -10.10 -0.43 -9.01
CA PRO A 192 -9.06 0.41 -9.59
C PRO A 192 -8.82 1.69 -8.80
N MET A 193 -7.56 2.10 -8.68
CA MET A 193 -7.16 3.39 -8.07
C MET A 193 -7.68 3.57 -6.64
N SER A 194 -7.82 2.48 -5.87
CA SER A 194 -8.35 2.50 -4.51
C SER A 194 -7.35 3.10 -3.51
N GLU A 195 -7.59 4.35 -3.07
CA GLU A 195 -6.79 4.98 -2.01
C GLU A 195 -6.77 4.16 -0.71
N SER A 196 -7.85 3.45 -0.39
CA SER A 196 -7.92 2.58 0.78
C SER A 196 -6.94 1.41 0.72
N SER A 197 -6.67 0.86 -0.47
CA SER A 197 -5.70 -0.23 -0.65
C SER A 197 -4.26 0.24 -0.42
N TRP A 198 -3.94 1.46 -0.84
CA TRP A 198 -2.64 2.09 -0.60
C TRP A 198 -2.45 2.41 0.88
N LYS A 199 -3.45 3.05 1.51
CA LYS A 199 -3.48 3.32 2.95
C LYS A 199 -3.26 2.05 3.77
N HIS A 200 -3.97 0.98 3.43
CA HIS A 200 -3.83 -0.31 4.12
C HIS A 200 -2.40 -0.88 4.01
N SER A 201 -1.77 -0.76 2.84
CA SER A 201 -0.39 -1.24 2.63
C SER A 201 0.61 -0.49 3.51
N ILE A 202 0.45 0.83 3.65
CA ILE A 202 1.28 1.67 4.54
C ILE A 202 1.08 1.25 6.00
N SER A 203 -0.17 1.04 6.44
CA SER A 203 -0.45 0.57 7.80
C SER A 203 0.17 -0.77 8.14
N ILE A 204 0.21 -1.69 7.15
CA ILE A 204 0.87 -2.98 7.32
C ILE A 204 2.38 -2.77 7.51
N GLU A 205 3.01 -1.96 6.67
CA GLU A 205 4.44 -1.63 6.80
C GLU A 205 4.75 -1.03 8.18
N MET A 206 3.98 -0.04 8.63
CA MET A 206 4.13 0.55 9.97
C MET A 206 3.93 -0.48 11.10
N ASN A 207 3.00 -1.44 10.94
CA ASN A 207 2.80 -2.48 11.95
C ASN A 207 3.99 -3.45 12.04
N ILE A 208 4.70 -3.70 10.93
CA ILE A 208 5.96 -4.47 10.94
C ILE A 208 7.01 -3.77 11.79
N HIS A 209 7.18 -2.45 11.62
CA HIS A 209 8.07 -1.64 12.47
C HIS A 209 7.71 -1.77 13.95
N ARG A 210 6.43 -1.61 14.27
CA ARG A 210 5.97 -1.71 15.65
C ARG A 210 6.24 -3.09 16.27
N LYS A 211 6.05 -4.16 15.48
CA LYS A 211 6.32 -5.55 15.92
C LYS A 211 7.80 -5.89 16.02
N ARG A 212 8.67 -5.20 15.26
CA ARG A 212 10.13 -5.24 15.47
C ARG A 212 10.55 -4.64 16.83
N GLY A 213 9.66 -3.88 17.48
CA GLY A 213 9.94 -3.19 18.74
C GLY A 213 10.23 -1.71 18.56
N ASP A 214 10.14 -1.18 17.35
CA ASP A 214 10.33 0.25 17.10
C ASP A 214 9.22 1.06 17.83
N ASN A 215 9.63 2.07 18.59
CA ASN A 215 8.75 3.08 19.18
C ASN A 215 8.80 4.42 18.41
N THR A 216 9.75 4.57 17.49
CA THR A 216 9.91 5.73 16.63
C THR A 216 9.78 5.34 15.15
N ILE A 217 9.42 6.30 14.30
CA ILE A 217 9.26 6.06 12.85
C ILE A 217 9.61 7.31 12.02
N VAL A 218 10.25 7.09 10.86
CA VAL A 218 10.56 8.15 9.90
C VAL A 218 9.57 8.08 8.75
N LEU A 219 8.89 9.18 8.48
CA LEU A 219 7.87 9.29 7.44
C LEU A 219 8.34 10.20 6.31
N VAL A 220 8.26 9.71 5.08
CA VAL A 220 8.62 10.47 3.87
C VAL A 220 7.49 10.44 2.84
N PRO A 221 7.20 11.54 2.11
CA PRO A 221 6.17 11.52 1.07
C PRO A 221 6.48 10.68 -0.17
N GLY A 222 7.72 10.19 -0.32
CA GLY A 222 8.16 9.40 -1.49
C GLY A 222 9.68 9.37 -1.62
N ASN A 223 10.17 8.89 -2.77
CA ASN A 223 11.59 8.57 -3.00
C ASN A 223 12.54 9.72 -2.69
N TYR A 224 12.25 10.96 -3.09
CA TYR A 224 13.14 12.09 -2.77
C TYR A 224 13.35 12.30 -1.27
N GLY A 225 12.32 12.07 -0.45
CA GLY A 225 12.47 12.14 1.01
C GLY A 225 13.23 10.94 1.57
N GLU A 226 13.07 9.76 0.97
CA GLU A 226 13.86 8.56 1.32
C GLU A 226 15.35 8.78 1.01
N ASP A 227 15.67 9.28 -0.18
CA ASP A 227 17.03 9.61 -0.61
C ASP A 227 17.65 10.66 0.31
N PHE A 228 16.95 11.75 0.61
CA PHE A 228 17.44 12.78 1.54
C PHE A 228 17.66 12.23 2.96
N ALA A 229 16.70 11.46 3.50
CA ALA A 229 16.85 10.88 4.83
C ALA A 229 18.02 9.89 4.92
N LYS A 230 18.28 9.14 3.85
CA LYS A 230 19.40 8.23 3.78
C LYS A 230 20.73 8.96 3.63
N ASP A 231 20.84 9.83 2.63
CA ASP A 231 22.11 10.37 2.19
C ASP A 231 22.57 11.54 3.09
N GLU A 232 21.65 12.39 3.54
CA GLU A 232 21.97 13.58 4.35
C GLU A 232 21.87 13.32 5.86
N LEU A 233 20.85 12.57 6.29
CA LEU A 233 20.64 12.24 7.71
C LEU A 233 21.32 10.92 8.12
N GLY A 234 21.72 10.06 7.17
CA GLY A 234 22.33 8.76 7.49
C GLY A 234 21.33 7.74 8.04
N ILE A 235 20.02 7.93 7.81
CA ILE A 235 18.97 7.07 8.35
C ILE A 235 18.85 5.83 7.44
N PRO A 236 18.95 4.60 7.99
CA PRO A 236 18.76 3.39 7.20
C PRO A 236 17.36 3.29 6.60
N ASN A 237 17.23 2.87 5.33
CA ASN A 237 15.93 2.67 4.68
C ASN A 237 14.98 1.76 5.48
N ALA A 238 15.53 0.83 6.27
CA ALA A 238 14.77 -0.05 7.14
C ALA A 238 14.07 0.66 8.32
N LYS A 239 14.26 1.97 8.52
CA LYS A 239 13.56 2.84 9.49
C LYS A 239 12.57 3.82 8.81
N ILE A 240 12.56 3.87 7.47
CA ILE A 240 11.81 4.86 6.68
C ILE A 240 10.55 4.22 6.10
N VAL A 241 9.41 4.89 6.28
CA VAL A 241 8.12 4.52 5.69
C VAL A 241 7.64 5.61 4.75
N GLN A 242 7.22 5.20 3.55
CA GLN A 242 6.68 6.12 2.55
C GLN A 242 5.19 6.36 2.78
N MET A 243 4.83 7.54 3.27
CA MET A 243 3.43 7.93 3.52
C MET A 243 2.66 8.38 2.27
N SER A 244 3.34 8.46 1.11
CA SER A 244 2.76 8.96 -0.14
C SER A 244 2.12 10.34 0.06
N ASN A 245 0.87 10.54 -0.37
CA ASN A 245 0.12 11.77 -0.18
C ASN A 245 -0.77 11.77 1.08
N PHE A 246 -0.76 10.70 1.88
CA PHE A 246 -1.77 10.45 2.92
C PHE A 246 -1.30 10.88 4.32
N VAL A 247 -0.73 12.08 4.46
CA VAL A 247 -0.08 12.55 5.69
C VAL A 247 -0.99 12.39 6.92
N GLY A 248 -2.23 12.89 6.86
CA GLY A 248 -3.14 12.84 8.01
C GLY A 248 -3.54 11.42 8.41
N TYR A 249 -3.78 10.54 7.41
CA TYR A 249 -4.06 9.13 7.68
C TYR A 249 -2.90 8.46 8.38
N VAL A 250 -1.68 8.63 7.85
CA VAL A 250 -0.48 7.99 8.38
C VAL A 250 -0.16 8.52 9.77
N LEU A 251 -0.32 9.83 10.03
CA LEU A 251 -0.17 10.39 11.38
C LEU A 251 -1.16 9.77 12.37
N HIS A 252 -2.42 9.56 12.02
CA HIS A 252 -3.34 8.83 12.91
C HIS A 252 -2.94 7.37 13.12
N GLU A 253 -2.36 6.73 12.11
CA GLU A 253 -1.83 5.37 12.25
C GLU A 253 -0.64 5.30 13.21
N THR A 254 0.16 6.38 13.33
CA THR A 254 1.24 6.44 14.33
C THR A 254 0.68 6.30 15.76
N GLN A 255 -0.41 7.01 16.08
CA GLN A 255 -1.10 6.87 17.37
C GLN A 255 -1.76 5.51 17.53
N ARG A 256 -2.49 5.05 16.51
CA ARG A 256 -3.20 3.75 16.57
C ARG A 256 -2.24 2.58 16.83
N LEU A 257 -1.05 2.62 16.25
CA LEU A 257 -0.02 1.59 16.42
C LEU A 257 0.87 1.82 17.66
N GLY A 258 0.73 2.96 18.33
CA GLY A 258 1.42 3.26 19.57
C GLY A 258 2.89 3.66 19.39
N PHE A 259 3.22 4.35 18.29
CA PHE A 259 4.50 5.07 18.17
C PHE A 259 4.47 6.31 19.08
N THR A 260 5.61 6.66 19.66
CA THR A 260 5.72 7.80 20.59
C THR A 260 6.50 8.96 19.98
N LYS A 261 7.23 8.72 18.89
CA LYS A 261 8.02 9.75 18.21
C LYS A 261 8.02 9.55 16.69
N VAL A 262 7.89 10.65 15.96
CA VAL A 262 7.85 10.66 14.49
C VAL A 262 8.80 11.72 13.97
N LEU A 263 9.59 11.38 12.95
CA LEU A 263 10.31 12.34 12.13
C LEU A 263 9.67 12.40 10.75
N ILE A 264 9.22 13.58 10.35
CA ILE A 264 8.72 13.85 9.00
C ILE A 264 9.86 14.48 8.18
N VAL A 265 10.27 13.83 7.09
CA VAL A 265 11.26 14.37 6.15
C VAL A 265 10.59 14.56 4.79
N GLY A 266 10.53 15.78 4.27
CA GLY A 266 9.85 16.01 3.01
C GLY A 266 10.23 17.28 2.27
N ASP A 267 10.11 17.22 0.94
CA ASP A 267 10.33 18.38 0.07
C ASP A 267 9.30 19.49 0.35
N LEU A 268 9.75 20.74 0.32
CA LEU A 268 8.93 21.93 0.58
C LEU A 268 7.68 21.97 -0.30
N GLY A 269 7.78 21.53 -1.56
CA GLY A 269 6.68 21.49 -2.52
C GLY A 269 5.49 20.64 -2.07
N LYS A 270 5.71 19.66 -1.19
CA LYS A 270 4.63 18.90 -0.56
C LYS A 270 4.34 19.40 0.85
N MET A 271 5.39 19.60 1.65
CA MET A 271 5.26 19.84 3.09
C MET A 271 4.66 21.20 3.43
N ILE A 272 4.81 22.21 2.57
CA ILE A 272 4.18 23.52 2.78
C ILE A 272 2.66 23.44 2.92
N LYS A 273 2.00 22.45 2.30
CA LYS A 273 0.55 22.22 2.44
C LYS A 273 0.17 21.87 3.88
N VAL A 274 1.00 21.07 4.56
CA VAL A 274 0.79 20.67 5.95
C VAL A 274 0.91 21.88 6.89
N ALA A 275 1.80 22.84 6.58
CA ALA A 275 1.88 24.11 7.32
C ALA A 275 0.56 24.90 7.28
N GLY A 276 -0.18 24.79 6.17
CA GLY A 276 -1.54 25.33 5.99
C GLY A 276 -2.65 24.50 6.62
N GLY A 277 -2.36 23.35 7.23
CA GLY A 277 -3.36 22.42 7.76
C GLY A 277 -3.97 21.48 6.72
N ILE A 278 -3.38 21.39 5.53
CA ILE A 278 -3.82 20.49 4.47
C ILE A 278 -3.02 19.18 4.58
N PHE A 279 -3.68 18.13 5.09
CA PHE A 279 -3.05 16.82 5.37
C PHE A 279 -3.12 15.82 4.22
N SER A 280 -3.45 16.28 3.02
CA SER A 280 -3.18 15.58 1.76
C SER A 280 -2.18 16.38 0.93
N THR A 281 -1.11 15.75 0.46
CA THR A 281 -0.12 16.45 -0.38
C THR A 281 -0.46 16.40 -1.87
N HIS A 282 -1.52 15.70 -2.27
CA HIS A 282 -1.91 15.60 -3.67
C HIS A 282 -2.42 16.96 -4.20
N SER A 283 -1.95 17.40 -5.38
CA SER A 283 -2.36 18.68 -5.97
C SER A 283 -3.86 18.76 -6.28
N LYS A 284 -4.45 17.65 -6.75
CA LYS A 284 -5.91 17.50 -6.95
C LYS A 284 -6.76 17.88 -5.73
N ASP A 285 -6.25 17.65 -4.50
CA ASP A 285 -7.02 17.88 -3.28
C ASP A 285 -6.90 19.34 -2.83
N ALA A 286 -5.71 19.92 -2.98
CA ALA A 286 -5.46 21.34 -2.85
C ALA A 286 -4.10 21.72 -3.46
N ASP A 287 -4.05 22.88 -4.09
CA ASP A 287 -2.80 23.60 -4.39
C ASP A 287 -2.90 25.01 -3.79
N ALA A 288 -2.21 25.20 -2.66
CA ALA A 288 -2.20 26.45 -1.89
C ALA A 288 -0.76 26.88 -1.53
N ARG A 289 0.23 26.40 -2.29
CA ARG A 289 1.65 26.52 -1.94
C ARG A 289 2.10 27.98 -1.95
N ALA A 290 1.69 28.73 -2.98
CA ALA A 290 2.04 30.14 -3.13
C ALA A 290 1.36 30.99 -2.05
N GLU A 291 0.08 30.75 -1.79
CA GLU A 291 -0.72 31.46 -0.81
C GLU A 291 -0.18 31.25 0.62
N ILE A 292 0.16 30.00 0.96
CA ILE A 292 0.77 29.68 2.25
C ILE A 292 2.15 30.35 2.35
N MET A 293 2.98 30.30 1.30
CA MET A 293 4.29 30.98 1.30
C MET A 293 4.14 32.49 1.52
N VAL A 294 3.25 33.14 0.76
CA VAL A 294 2.96 34.58 0.86
C VAL A 294 2.47 34.94 2.26
N ALA A 295 1.56 34.15 2.84
CA ALA A 295 1.07 34.39 4.19
C ALA A 295 2.19 34.32 5.23
N ASN A 296 3.15 33.38 5.08
CA ASN A 296 4.29 33.29 5.99
C ASN A 296 5.28 34.46 5.81
N LEU A 297 5.63 34.79 4.56
CA LEU A 297 6.50 35.94 4.26
C LEU A 297 5.90 37.26 4.76
N ALA A 298 4.59 37.45 4.60
CA ALA A 298 3.90 38.66 5.09
C ALA A 298 3.96 38.77 6.63
N LEU A 299 3.87 37.63 7.32
CA LEU A 299 3.91 37.58 8.80
C LEU A 299 5.32 37.78 9.38
N MET A 300 6.40 37.58 8.61
CA MET A 300 7.76 37.94 9.04
C MET A 300 7.91 39.45 9.28
N GLY A 301 7.11 40.26 8.59
CA GLY A 301 7.27 41.72 8.57
C GLY A 301 8.43 42.16 7.66
N GLY A 302 8.39 43.42 7.22
CA GLY A 302 9.45 44.00 6.39
C GLY A 302 9.51 43.54 4.92
N VAL A 303 8.73 42.54 4.52
CA VAL A 303 8.70 42.05 3.13
C VAL A 303 7.80 42.94 2.25
N PRO A 304 8.32 43.57 1.18
CA PRO A 304 7.53 44.45 0.33
C PRO A 304 6.38 43.72 -0.39
N THR A 305 5.19 44.31 -0.44
CA THR A 305 4.03 43.74 -1.16
C THR A 305 4.33 43.42 -2.62
N ALA A 306 5.20 44.20 -3.27
CA ALA A 306 5.65 43.94 -4.63
C ALA A 306 6.38 42.59 -4.76
N PHE A 307 7.18 42.21 -3.76
CA PHE A 307 7.86 40.91 -3.69
C PHE A 307 6.85 39.78 -3.43
N LEU A 308 5.91 39.98 -2.49
CA LEU A 308 4.85 39.00 -2.21
C LEU A 308 4.01 38.68 -3.45
N ARG A 309 3.68 39.69 -4.28
CA ARG A 309 2.97 39.47 -5.55
C ARG A 309 3.76 38.61 -6.53
N LYS A 310 5.09 38.78 -6.59
CA LYS A 310 5.96 37.93 -7.44
C LYS A 310 5.98 36.48 -6.95
N ILE A 311 6.10 36.26 -5.64
CA ILE A 311 6.01 34.91 -5.04
C ILE A 311 4.66 34.26 -5.35
N ASN A 312 3.56 35.02 -5.22
CA ASN A 312 2.21 34.51 -5.52
C ASN A 312 2.04 34.05 -6.98
N GLN A 313 2.82 34.61 -7.91
CA GLN A 313 2.78 34.26 -9.33
C GLN A 313 3.68 33.07 -9.69
N CYS A 314 4.50 32.57 -8.76
CA CYS A 314 5.35 31.43 -9.00
C CYS A 314 4.53 30.13 -9.09
N LEU A 315 4.78 29.33 -10.13
CA LEU A 315 4.13 28.03 -10.31
C LEU A 315 4.74 26.93 -9.42
N THR A 316 6.01 27.09 -9.02
CA THR A 316 6.75 26.06 -8.29
C THR A 316 7.38 26.64 -7.03
N THR A 317 7.51 25.81 -6.00
CA THR A 317 8.24 26.16 -4.79
C THR A 317 9.73 26.34 -5.05
N ILE A 318 10.30 25.67 -6.06
CA ILE A 318 11.71 25.85 -6.48
C ILE A 318 11.95 27.30 -6.90
N SER A 319 11.08 27.86 -7.76
CA SER A 319 11.16 29.27 -8.17
C SER A 319 11.00 30.22 -6.98
N MET A 320 10.08 29.91 -6.05
CA MET A 320 9.90 30.71 -4.83
C MET A 320 11.15 30.68 -3.96
N ILE A 321 11.75 29.51 -3.74
CA ILE A 321 12.97 29.32 -2.94
C ILE A 321 14.09 30.20 -3.49
N LYS A 322 14.38 30.10 -4.79
CA LYS A 322 15.41 30.92 -5.43
C LYS A 322 15.22 32.41 -5.17
N MET A 323 14.00 32.92 -5.34
CA MET A 323 13.70 34.33 -5.11
C MET A 323 13.82 34.74 -3.64
N ILE A 324 13.43 33.85 -2.72
CA ILE A 324 13.51 34.07 -1.27
C ILE A 324 14.97 34.09 -0.82
N ASP A 325 15.79 33.17 -1.32
CA ASP A 325 17.21 33.08 -1.03
C ASP A 325 17.96 34.33 -1.53
N GLU A 326 17.71 34.75 -2.77
CA GLU A 326 18.29 35.96 -3.36
C GLU A 326 17.90 37.24 -2.61
N ALA A 327 16.71 37.28 -2.02
CA ALA A 327 16.19 38.43 -1.31
C ALA A 327 16.51 38.45 0.20
N GLY A 328 17.10 37.38 0.75
CA GLY A 328 17.48 37.31 2.16
C GLY A 328 16.32 36.98 3.13
N TYR A 329 15.26 36.31 2.66
CA TYR A 329 14.08 35.99 3.48
C TYR A 329 14.01 34.50 3.91
N GLN A 330 15.16 33.82 4.04
CA GLN A 330 15.25 32.38 4.33
C GLN A 330 14.64 31.97 5.67
N GLU A 331 14.52 32.90 6.63
CA GLU A 331 13.86 32.65 7.93
C GLU A 331 12.42 32.10 7.78
N VAL A 332 11.76 32.36 6.64
CA VAL A 332 10.44 31.82 6.32
C VAL A 332 10.42 30.29 6.37
N TYR A 333 11.52 29.62 6.03
CA TYR A 333 11.58 28.16 6.02
C TYR A 333 11.43 27.60 7.43
N GLN A 334 12.04 28.24 8.43
CA GLN A 334 11.87 27.85 9.83
C GLN A 334 10.42 28.03 10.28
N MET A 335 9.79 29.16 9.95
CA MET A 335 8.37 29.37 10.26
C MET A 335 7.47 28.29 9.65
N ILE A 336 7.78 27.83 8.44
CA ILE A 336 7.05 26.75 7.77
C ILE A 336 7.28 25.41 8.48
N ALA A 337 8.53 25.07 8.83
CA ALA A 337 8.86 23.84 9.56
C ALA A 337 8.13 23.78 10.92
N ASP A 338 8.16 24.88 11.67
CA ASP A 338 7.47 25.00 12.97
C ASP A 338 5.95 24.87 12.83
N LYS A 339 5.37 25.46 11.78
CA LYS A 339 3.94 25.30 11.49
C LYS A 339 3.59 23.87 11.11
N ILE A 340 4.42 23.16 10.35
CA ILE A 340 4.17 21.74 10.03
C ILE A 340 4.11 20.94 11.32
N LYS A 341 5.11 21.10 12.21
CA LYS A 341 5.15 20.44 13.52
C LYS A 341 3.88 20.75 14.32
N LEU A 342 3.58 22.03 14.52
CA LEU A 342 2.41 22.47 15.28
C LEU A 342 1.10 21.91 14.72
N ARG A 343 0.93 21.89 13.39
CA ARG A 343 -0.28 21.36 12.76
C ARG A 343 -0.38 19.86 12.96
N ALA A 344 0.71 19.12 12.78
CA ALA A 344 0.73 17.68 12.97
C ALA A 344 0.47 17.30 14.44
N GLU A 345 1.05 18.01 15.41
CA GLU A 345 0.77 17.80 16.84
C GLU A 345 -0.70 18.10 17.17
N LYS A 346 -1.25 19.19 16.64
CA LYS A 346 -2.68 19.52 16.80
C LYS A 346 -3.61 18.46 16.22
N LEU A 347 -3.24 17.83 15.11
CA LEU A 347 -4.02 16.73 14.51
C LEU A 347 -4.14 15.54 15.48
N LEU A 348 -3.10 15.31 16.29
CA LEU A 348 -2.98 14.15 17.19
C LEU A 348 -3.35 14.48 18.66
N ALA A 349 -3.58 15.75 18.99
CA ALA A 349 -3.67 16.26 20.36
C ALA A 349 -4.77 15.64 21.26
N HIS A 350 -5.76 14.97 20.69
CA HIS A 350 -6.95 14.50 21.42
C HIS A 350 -6.98 12.98 21.64
N ARG A 351 -5.86 12.29 21.41
CA ARG A 351 -5.75 10.82 21.58
C ARG A 351 -4.40 10.45 22.18
N GLU A 352 -4.38 9.32 22.87
CA GLU A 352 -3.15 8.68 23.35
C GLU A 352 -2.69 7.58 22.37
N PRO A 353 -1.37 7.27 22.32
CA PRO A 353 -0.31 7.97 23.03
C PRO A 353 -0.04 9.37 22.45
N HIS A 354 0.51 10.24 23.28
CA HIS A 354 1.19 11.45 22.79
C HIS A 354 2.33 11.06 21.83
N VAL A 355 2.41 11.77 20.70
CA VAL A 355 3.42 11.56 19.66
C VAL A 355 4.24 12.83 19.52
N GLU A 356 5.51 12.77 19.90
CA GLU A 356 6.45 13.85 19.64
C GLU A 356 6.77 13.88 18.14
N ILE A 357 6.70 15.07 17.53
CA ILE A 357 6.94 15.23 16.08
C ILE A 357 8.15 16.13 15.84
N ASP A 358 9.08 15.61 15.05
CA ASP A 358 10.16 16.36 14.43
C ASP A 358 9.93 16.48 12.92
N VAL A 359 10.42 17.57 12.35
CA VAL A 359 10.23 17.93 10.94
C VAL A 359 11.56 18.36 10.35
N VAL A 360 11.84 17.86 9.15
CA VAL A 360 12.90 18.35 8.28
C VAL A 360 12.28 18.65 6.92
N ILE A 361 12.46 19.88 6.45
CA ILE A 361 12.09 20.28 5.10
C ILE A 361 13.33 20.56 4.27
N PHE A 362 13.27 20.13 3.01
CA PHE A 362 14.35 20.32 2.05
C PHE A 362 13.79 20.74 0.70
N SER A 363 14.69 21.12 -0.20
CA SER A 363 14.45 21.35 -1.62
C SER A 363 15.35 20.43 -2.41
N ARG A 364 14.82 19.80 -3.46
CA ARG A 364 15.66 18.97 -4.33
C ARG A 364 16.83 19.74 -4.96
N GLU A 365 16.66 21.03 -5.24
CA GLU A 365 17.72 21.85 -5.85
C GLU A 365 18.61 22.55 -4.82
N SER A 366 18.04 22.97 -3.68
CA SER A 366 18.77 23.77 -2.68
C SER A 366 19.28 22.95 -1.48
N GLY A 367 18.92 21.67 -1.38
CA GLY A 367 19.26 20.83 -0.23
C GLY A 367 18.42 21.16 1.01
N PHE A 368 19.02 21.01 2.20
CA PHE A 368 18.39 21.31 3.48
C PHE A 368 17.88 22.76 3.55
N LEU A 369 16.64 22.96 4.03
CA LEU A 369 16.06 24.30 4.21
C LEU A 369 15.84 24.66 5.69
N ALA A 370 15.16 23.79 6.45
CA ALA A 370 14.87 24.03 7.86
C ALA A 370 14.49 22.73 8.59
N ALA A 371 14.54 22.78 9.92
CA ALA A 371 14.13 21.68 10.78
C ALA A 371 13.54 22.16 12.11
N SER A 372 12.69 21.37 12.74
CA SER A 372 12.07 21.68 14.04
C SER A 372 13.06 21.72 15.22
N LYS A 373 14.28 21.23 15.01
CA LYS A 373 15.42 21.20 15.94
C LYS A 373 16.70 21.42 15.14
N PRO A 374 17.83 21.77 15.78
CA PRO A 374 19.12 21.83 15.11
C PRO A 374 19.39 20.56 14.29
N PHE A 375 19.81 20.72 13.03
CA PHE A 375 19.94 19.60 12.08
C PHE A 375 20.87 18.48 12.59
N GLN A 376 21.94 18.83 13.29
CA GLN A 376 22.87 17.86 13.89
C GLN A 376 22.25 17.07 15.04
N GLU A 377 21.31 17.67 15.79
CA GLU A 377 20.58 16.99 16.86
C GLU A 377 19.63 15.94 16.26
N ILE A 378 18.89 16.29 15.21
CA ILE A 378 18.04 15.33 14.47
C ILE A 378 18.90 14.19 13.91
N LYS A 379 20.06 14.51 13.32
CA LYS A 379 20.97 13.50 12.78
C LYS A 379 21.46 12.54 13.86
N GLY A 380 21.86 13.05 15.02
CA GLY A 380 22.31 12.22 16.15
C GLY A 380 21.19 11.37 16.78
N GLU A 381 19.96 11.87 16.81
CA GLU A 381 18.82 11.18 17.42
C GLU A 381 18.24 10.06 16.54
N TRP A 382 18.31 10.20 15.21
CA TRP A 382 17.59 9.31 14.27
C TRP A 382 18.47 8.29 13.52
N GLN A 383 19.80 8.40 13.64
CA GLN A 383 20.74 7.36 13.20
C GLN A 383 20.54 6.05 13.98
#